data_AF-A0A6J4JQS9-F1
#
_entry.id   AF-A0A6J4JQS9-F1
#
_cell.length_a   1.000
_cell.length_b   1.000
_cell.length_c   1.000
_cell.angle_alpha   90.00
_cell.angle_beta   90.00
_cell.angle_gamma   90.00
#
_symmetry.space_group_name_H-M   'P 1'
#
loop_
_entity.id
_entity.type
_entity.pdbx_description
1 polymer ?
#
loop_
_entity_poly.entity_id
_entity_poly.type
_entity_poly.pdbx_seq_one_letter_code
_entity_poly.pdbx_strand_id
1 'polypeptide(L)'
;KLVEKPMALVDQRMSFEERPVREVFAALEKTFGVKINYNPGGIDNCNVTIAFTNENLFERMDLLCKILGASYQDHGAALFIEGRGCGGEK
;
A
#
# COMPACT_ATOMS: atom_id res chain seq x y z
N LYS A 1 32.88 12.13 20.33
CA LYS A 1 31.53 11.53 20.20
C LYS A 1 30.79 12.33 19.14
N LEU A 2 30.55 11.77 17.96
CA LEU A 2 29.93 12.48 16.85
C LEU A 2 28.92 11.55 16.18
N VAL A 3 27.65 11.87 16.40
CA VAL A 3 26.39 11.37 15.83
C VAL A 3 26.32 9.89 15.46
N GLU A 4 25.77 9.10 16.39
CA GLU A 4 25.40 7.69 16.19
C GLU A 4 24.02 7.64 15.51
N LYS A 5 24.00 7.21 14.24
CA LYS A 5 22.87 7.10 13.29
C LYS A 5 22.34 8.42 12.68
N PRO A 6 22.57 8.66 11.38
CA PRO A 6 21.80 9.64 10.64
C PRO A 6 20.32 9.22 10.65
N MET A 7 19.43 10.10 11.12
CA MET A 7 17.99 9.92 10.99
C MET A 7 17.59 10.17 9.52
N ALA A 8 16.65 9.36 9.01
CA ALA A 8 16.11 9.51 7.67
C ALA A 8 15.56 10.94 7.46
N LEU A 9 15.87 11.54 6.31
CA LEU A 9 15.46 12.91 5.99
C LEU A 9 13.94 13.07 5.78
N VAL A 10 13.22 11.96 5.58
CA VAL A 10 11.75 11.87 5.64
C VAL A 10 11.42 10.49 6.22
N ASP A 11 10.80 10.46 7.40
CA ASP A 11 10.25 9.23 7.95
C ASP A 11 9.02 8.85 7.13
N GLN A 12 9.16 7.88 6.22
CA GLN A 12 8.06 7.39 5.39
C GLN A 12 7.35 6.18 6.01
N ARG A 13 7.49 6.01 7.33
CA ARG A 13 6.82 4.93 8.04
C ARG A 13 5.33 5.18 8.04
N MET A 14 4.57 4.16 7.72
CA MET A 14 3.11 4.21 7.76
C MET A 14 2.63 2.93 8.39
N SER A 15 1.75 3.05 9.37
CA SER A 15 1.14 1.90 10.01
C SER A 15 -0.37 2.07 9.98
N PHE A 16 -1.06 1.04 9.53
CA PHE A 16 -2.50 0.96 9.44
C PHE A 16 -2.94 -0.24 10.25
N GLU A 17 -3.87 -0.02 11.17
CA GLU A 17 -4.43 -1.07 12.03
C GLU A 17 -5.93 -1.12 11.79
N GLU A 18 -6.43 -2.24 11.25
CA GLU A 18 -7.83 -2.44 10.86
C GLU A 18 -8.44 -1.27 10.07
N ARG A 19 -7.65 -0.66 9.17
CA ARG A 19 -8.09 0.46 8.33
C ARG A 19 -8.56 -0.03 6.97
N PRO A 20 -9.57 0.63 6.37
CA PRO A 20 -10.00 0.28 5.03
C PRO A 20 -8.87 0.54 4.03
N VAL A 21 -8.67 -0.38 3.09
CA VAL A 21 -7.56 -0.37 2.14
C VAL A 21 -7.51 0.91 1.30
N ARG A 22 -8.65 1.55 1.06
CA ARG A 22 -8.75 2.84 0.38
C ARG A 22 -7.87 3.92 1.03
N GLU A 23 -7.73 3.88 2.35
CA GLU A 23 -6.88 4.82 3.09
C GLU A 23 -5.40 4.51 2.89
N VAL A 24 -5.06 3.23 2.79
CA VAL A 24 -3.69 2.79 2.47
C VAL A 24 -3.32 3.24 1.07
N PHE A 25 -4.21 3.04 0.09
CA PHE A 25 -4.00 3.51 -1.28
C PHE A 25 -3.82 5.03 -1.34
N ALA A 26 -4.70 5.81 -0.71
CA ALA A 26 -4.60 7.26 -0.69
C ALA A 26 -3.28 7.76 -0.07
N ALA A 27 -2.78 7.08 0.97
CA ALA A 27 -1.49 7.40 1.56
C ALA A 27 -0.31 7.09 0.62
N LEU A 28 -0.36 5.97 -0.09
CA LEU A 28 0.65 5.59 -1.08
C LEU A 28 0.64 6.55 -2.28
N GLU A 29 -0.54 6.90 -2.82
CA GLU A 29 -0.70 7.89 -3.89
C GLU A 29 -0.07 9.23 -3.52
N LYS A 30 -0.38 9.74 -2.31
CA LYS A 30 0.15 11.02 -1.83
C LYS A 30 1.66 11.00 -1.63
N THR A 31 2.22 9.86 -1.23
CA THR A 31 3.64 9.75 -0.88
C THR A 31 4.53 9.54 -2.08
N PHE A 32 4.05 8.75 -3.05
CA PHE A 32 4.83 8.39 -4.24
C PHE A 32 4.41 9.17 -5.48
N GLY A 33 3.34 9.98 -5.42
CA GLY A 33 2.88 10.78 -6.55
C GLY A 33 2.30 9.94 -7.70
N VAL A 34 1.80 8.75 -7.39
CA VAL A 34 1.18 7.83 -8.35
C VAL A 34 -0.34 7.85 -8.20
N LYS A 35 -1.05 7.36 -9.23
CA LYS A 35 -2.47 7.03 -9.09
C LYS A 35 -2.66 5.54 -8.87
N ILE A 36 -3.58 5.15 -7.98
CA ILE A 36 -3.94 3.75 -7.75
C ILE A 36 -5.41 3.57 -8.14
N ASN A 37 -5.64 2.82 -9.21
CA ASN A 37 -6.97 2.50 -9.72
C ASN A 37 -7.35 1.08 -9.30
N TYR A 38 -8.57 0.90 -8.82
CA TYR A 38 -9.09 -0.40 -8.40
C TYR A 38 -10.61 -0.44 -8.56
N ASN A 39 -11.19 -1.63 -8.66
CA ASN A 39 -12.64 -1.79 -8.66
C ASN A 39 -13.18 -1.68 -7.23
N PRO A 40 -13.99 -0.65 -6.89
CA PRO A 40 -14.44 -0.43 -5.52
C PRO A 40 -15.27 -1.60 -4.99
N GLY A 41 -16.12 -2.23 -5.82
CA GLY A 41 -17.11 -3.21 -5.38
C GLY A 41 -16.56 -4.52 -4.76
N GLY A 42 -15.24 -4.73 -4.72
CA GLY A 42 -14.62 -5.88 -4.06
C GLY A 42 -13.48 -5.54 -3.10
N ILE A 43 -12.69 -4.50 -3.40
CA ILE A 43 -11.48 -4.18 -2.65
C ILE A 43 -11.74 -3.09 -1.59
N ASP A 44 -12.62 -2.11 -1.84
CA ASP A 44 -12.69 -0.89 -1.02
C ASP A 44 -13.08 -1.14 0.45
N ASN A 45 -13.85 -2.20 0.68
CA ASN A 45 -14.40 -2.57 1.98
C ASN A 45 -13.46 -3.48 2.80
N CYS A 46 -12.25 -3.74 2.29
CA CYS A 46 -11.26 -4.57 2.97
C CYS A 46 -10.51 -3.79 4.03
N ASN A 47 -10.60 -4.26 5.28
CA ASN A 47 -9.77 -3.74 6.35
C ASN A 47 -8.46 -4.51 6.39
N VAL A 48 -7.34 -3.78 6.48
CA VAL A 48 -6.00 -4.35 6.52
C VAL A 48 -5.24 -3.83 7.73
N THR A 49 -4.36 -4.68 8.24
CA THR A 49 -3.36 -4.32 9.24
C THR A 49 -1.99 -4.50 8.61
N ILE A 50 -1.29 -3.39 8.35
CA ILE A 50 -0.01 -3.38 7.65
C ILE A 50 0.86 -2.21 8.12
N ALA A 51 2.16 -2.44 8.22
CA ALA A 51 3.14 -1.41 8.51
C ALA A 51 4.21 -1.39 7.42
N PHE A 52 4.48 -0.21 6.88
CA PHE A 52 5.55 0.10 5.94
C PHE A 52 6.63 0.86 6.69
N THR A 53 7.90 0.50 6.47
CA THR A 53 9.03 1.10 7.18
C THR A 53 10.03 1.76 6.25
N ASN A 54 10.69 0.99 5.40
CA ASN A 54 11.73 1.45 4.49
C ASN A 54 11.58 0.84 3.07
N GLU A 55 10.40 0.29 2.79
CA GLU A 55 10.03 -0.31 1.52
C GLU A 55 9.71 0.76 0.46
N ASN A 56 10.00 0.46 -0.80
CA ASN A 56 9.58 1.26 -1.94
C ASN A 56 8.10 1.01 -2.32
N LEU A 57 7.53 1.81 -3.23
CA LEU A 57 6.13 1.69 -3.64
C LEU A 57 5.74 0.26 -4.07
N PHE A 58 6.57 -0.40 -4.89
CA PHE A 58 6.28 -1.73 -5.41
C PHE A 58 6.31 -2.78 -4.32
N GLU A 59 7.28 -2.72 -3.41
CA GLU A 59 7.34 -3.60 -2.24
C GLU A 59 6.12 -3.43 -1.33
N ARG A 60 5.72 -2.17 -1.06
CA ARG A 60 4.51 -1.88 -0.29
C ARG A 60 3.26 -2.44 -0.96
N MET A 61 3.20 -2.31 -2.29
CA MET A 61 2.09 -2.86 -3.07
C MET A 61 2.07 -4.39 -3.08
N ASP A 62 3.24 -5.03 -3.17
CA ASP A 62 3.37 -6.48 -3.08
C ASP A 62 2.85 -7.01 -1.74
N LEU A 63 3.24 -6.38 -0.63
CA LEU A 63 2.76 -6.73 0.70
C LEU A 63 1.25 -6.54 0.81
N LEU A 64 0.74 -5.41 0.33
CA LEU A 64 -0.67 -5.08 0.39
C LEU A 64 -1.52 -6.05 -0.47
N CYS A 65 -1.08 -6.34 -1.69
CA CYS A 65 -1.73 -7.28 -2.60
C CYS A 65 -1.74 -8.72 -2.05
N LYS A 66 -0.71 -9.14 -1.31
CA LYS A 66 -0.71 -10.45 -0.61
C LYS A 66 -1.82 -10.55 0.44
N ILE A 67 -2.04 -9.49 1.22
CA ILE A 67 -3.11 -9.45 2.22
C ILE A 67 -4.49 -9.47 1.53
N LEU A 68 -4.61 -8.78 0.40
CA LEU A 68 -5.87 -8.63 -0.32
C LEU A 68 -6.20 -9.81 -1.25
N GLY A 69 -5.27 -10.75 -1.46
CA GLY A 69 -5.41 -11.77 -2.52
C GLY A 69 -5.56 -11.15 -3.92
N ALA A 70 -4.83 -10.06 -4.16
CA ALA A 70 -4.89 -9.27 -5.39
C ALA A 70 -3.53 -9.23 -6.09
N SER A 71 -3.49 -8.60 -7.26
CA SER A 71 -2.28 -8.28 -8.01
C SER A 71 -2.42 -6.87 -8.56
N TYR A 72 -1.32 -6.28 -9.03
CA TYR A 72 -1.34 -4.97 -9.65
C TYR A 72 -0.58 -4.98 -10.98
N GLN A 73 -1.01 -4.13 -11.91
CA GLN A 73 -0.30 -3.82 -13.14
C GLN A 73 0.27 -2.41 -13.05
N ASP A 74 1.55 -2.26 -13.41
CA ASP A 74 2.20 -0.97 -13.51
C ASP A 74 2.00 -0.36 -14.90
N HIS A 75 1.60 0.90 -14.94
CA HIS A 75 1.50 1.69 -16.17
C HIS A 75 2.29 3.00 -16.00
N GLY A 76 3.42 2.94 -15.31
CA GLY A 76 4.30 4.09 -15.02
C GLY A 76 3.71 5.10 -14.03
N ALA A 77 2.76 5.93 -14.44
CA ALA A 77 2.16 6.97 -13.60
C ALA A 77 0.94 6.48 -12.80
N ALA A 78 0.44 5.29 -13.13
CA ALA A 78 -0.71 4.68 -12.50
C ALA A 78 -0.49 3.20 -12.25
N LEU A 79 -1.00 2.71 -11.13
CA LEU A 79 -1.10 1.30 -10.80
C LEU A 79 -2.57 0.88 -10.92
N PHE A 80 -2.81 -0.29 -11.50
CA PHE A 80 -4.14 -0.87 -11.64
C PHE A 80 -4.21 -2.15 -10.83
N ILE A 81 -5.05 -2.17 -9.79
CA ILE A 81 -5.19 -3.31 -8.90
C ILE A 81 -6.32 -4.19 -9.40
N GLU A 82 -5.99 -5.46 -9.60
CA GLU A 82 -6.89 -6.51 -10.05
C GLU A 82 -6.94 -7.62 -9.00
N GLY A 83 -8.13 -7.96 -8.54
CA GLY A 83 -8.32 -9.01 -7.55
C GLY A 83 -9.76 -9.03 -7.07
N ARG A 84 -10.12 -10.13 -6.38
CA ARG A 84 -11.44 -10.25 -5.74
C ARG A 84 -11.53 -9.48 -4.43
N GLY A 85 -10.39 -9.03 -3.89
CA GLY A 85 -10.29 -8.47 -2.54
C GLY A 85 -10.25 -9.55 -1.45
N CYS A 86 -10.27 -9.11 -0.20
CA CYS A 86 -10.16 -9.87 1.05
C CYS A 86 -11.29 -10.92 1.31
N GLY A 87 -12.18 -11.17 0.35
CA GLY A 87 -13.16 -12.27 0.37
C GLY A 87 -12.88 -13.34 -0.68
N GLY A 88 -11.70 -13.32 -1.29
CA GLY A 88 -11.31 -14.17 -2.42
C GLY A 88 -11.00 -15.64 -2.08
N GLU A 89 -11.00 -16.01 -0.81
CA GLU A 89 -10.74 -17.37 -0.36
C GLU A 89 -12.06 -18.15 -0.25
N LYS A 90 -12.34 -18.96 -1.27
CA LYS A 90 -13.09 -20.22 -1.15
C LYS A 90 -12.28 -21.33 -1.78
#